data_AF-X1E1V5-F1
#
_entry.id   AF-X1E1V5-F1
#
_cell.length_a   1.000
_cell.length_b   1.000
_cell.length_c   1.000
_cell.angle_alpha   90.00
_cell.angle_beta   90.00
_cell.angle_gamma   90.00
#
_symmetry.space_group_name_H-M   'P 1'
#
loop_
_entity.id
_entity.type
_entity.pdbx_description
1 polymer ?
#
loop_
_entity_poly.entity_id
_entity_poly.type
_entity_poly.pdbx_seq_one_letter_code
_entity_poly.pdbx_strand_id
1 'polypeptide(L)' 'MPPKSSATAIPVRGRSHKSQLTSVPACQRTVKKAIVERLLEKLPVTSLPETGPPAAVEVALQTTRELT' A
#
# COMPACT_ATOMS: atom_id res chain seq x y z
N MET A 1 -12.88 20.55 -19.59
CA MET A 1 -12.72 19.39 -18.68
C MET A 1 -11.30 18.87 -18.88
N PRO A 2 -10.40 18.97 -17.89
CA PRO A 2 -9.02 18.54 -18.09
C PRO A 2 -8.98 17.02 -18.33
N PRO A 3 -8.05 16.51 -19.15
CA PRO A 3 -7.89 15.07 -19.33
C PRO A 3 -7.59 14.43 -17.97
N LYS A 4 -8.35 13.39 -17.59
CA LYS A 4 -8.07 12.60 -16.38
C LYS A 4 -6.73 11.87 -16.60
N SER A 5 -5.61 12.49 -16.24
CA SER A 5 -4.41 11.73 -15.96
C SER A 5 -4.72 10.90 -14.72
N SER A 6 -4.84 9.59 -14.92
CA SER A 6 -5.34 8.60 -13.96
C SER A 6 -4.30 8.26 -12.89
N ALA A 7 -3.72 9.29 -12.29
CA ALA A 7 -2.70 9.20 -11.26
C ALA A 7 -3.39 9.24 -9.89
N THR A 8 -3.28 8.20 -9.08
CA THR A 8 -3.99 8.06 -7.79
C THR A 8 -2.99 8.07 -6.65
N ALA A 9 -3.25 8.82 -5.58
CA ALA A 9 -2.43 8.72 -4.38
C ALA A 9 -2.67 7.38 -3.67
N ILE A 10 -1.61 6.69 -3.22
CA ILE A 10 -1.71 5.37 -2.58
C ILE A 10 -1.29 5.49 -1.10
N PRO A 11 -2.14 6.03 -0.22
CA PRO A 11 -1.85 6.07 1.20
C PRO A 11 -2.01 4.67 1.83
N VAL A 12 -0.96 4.18 2.49
CA VAL A 12 -0.95 2.88 3.20
C VAL A 12 -1.07 3.10 4.70
N ARG A 13 -2.16 2.61 5.30
CA ARG A 13 -2.39 2.60 6.75
C ARG A 13 -2.06 1.22 7.29
N GLY A 14 -1.18 1.16 8.28
CA GLY A 14 -0.78 -0.09 8.92
C GLY A 14 -1.29 -0.20 10.35
N ARG A 15 -1.77 -1.38 10.74
CA ARG A 15 -1.98 -1.80 12.12
C ARG A 15 -1.19 -3.08 12.37
N SER A 16 -0.47 -3.17 13.48
CA SER A 16 0.23 -4.40 13.89
C SER A 16 -0.07 -4.67 15.36
N HIS A 17 -0.69 -5.81 15.65
CA HIS A 17 -1.00 -6.24 17.02
C HIS A 17 -0.36 -7.59 17.30
N LYS A 18 0.58 -7.60 18.25
CA LYS A 18 1.29 -8.80 18.73
C LYS A 18 2.04 -9.58 17.63
N SER A 19 2.36 -8.96 16.51
CA SER A 19 3.05 -9.60 15.38
C SER A 19 4.57 -9.47 15.41
N GLN A 20 5.27 -10.48 14.87
CA GLN A 20 6.74 -10.49 14.75
C GLN A 20 7.26 -9.27 13.98
N LEU A 21 6.49 -8.78 12.99
CA LEU A 21 6.70 -7.49 12.34
C LEU A 21 6.07 -6.37 13.17
N THR A 22 6.85 -5.85 14.12
CA THR A 22 6.42 -4.79 15.05
C THR A 22 6.48 -3.39 14.43
N SER A 23 7.33 -3.19 13.41
CA SER A 23 7.49 -1.88 12.76
C SER A 23 6.37 -1.64 11.73
N VAL A 24 5.30 -1.00 12.18
CA VAL A 24 4.21 -0.50 11.31
C VAL A 24 4.75 0.35 10.14
N PRO A 25 5.69 1.29 10.33
CA PRO A 25 6.25 2.07 9.22
C PRO A 25 7.05 1.23 8.21
N ALA A 26 7.71 0.15 8.66
CA ALA A 26 8.39 -0.77 7.75
C ALA A 26 7.36 -1.55 6.91
N CYS A 27 6.31 -2.07 7.54
CA CYS A 27 5.23 -2.77 6.85
C CYS A 27 4.54 -1.87 5.81
N GLN A 28 4.19 -0.63 6.18
CA GLN A 28 3.59 0.35 5.27
C GLN A 28 4.46 0.60 4.04
N ARG A 29 5.78 0.80 4.23
CA ARG A 29 6.73 1.03 3.13
C ARG A 29 6.85 -0.19 2.22
N THR A 30 6.99 -1.38 2.79
CA THR A 30 7.09 -2.63 2.02
C THR A 30 5.83 -2.85 1.17
N VAL A 31 4.64 -2.67 1.76
CA VAL A 31 3.39 -2.84 1.03
C VAL A 31 3.22 -1.78 -0.06
N LYS A 32 3.52 -0.50 0.23
CA LYS A 32 3.47 0.55 -0.78
C LYS A 32 4.39 0.24 -1.96
N LYS A 33 5.63 -0.20 -1.67
CA LYS A 33 6.60 -0.60 -2.70
C LYS A 33 6.07 -1.74 -3.56
N ALA A 34 5.55 -2.81 -2.95
CA ALA A 34 5.00 -3.96 -3.67
C ALA A 34 3.80 -3.58 -4.58
N ILE A 35 2.94 -2.66 -4.12
CA ILE A 35 1.83 -2.13 -4.93
C ILE A 35 2.37 -1.36 -6.14
N VAL A 36 3.32 -0.46 -5.93
CA VAL A 36 3.92 0.36 -7.00
C VAL A 36 4.63 -0.54 -8.02
N GLU A 37 5.44 -1.50 -7.58
CA GLU A 37 6.14 -2.44 -8.45
C GLU A 37 5.16 -3.26 -9.29
N ARG A 38 4.11 -3.82 -8.67
CA ARG A 38 3.08 -4.58 -9.38
C ARG A 38 2.32 -3.74 -10.41
N LEU A 39 2.03 -2.48 -10.10
CA LEU A 39 1.34 -1.58 -11.03
C LEU A 39 2.24 -1.20 -12.21
N LEU A 40 3.53 -0.97 -11.98
CA LEU A 40 4.51 -0.71 -13.04
C LEU A 40 4.73 -1.94 -13.93
N GLU A 41 4.65 -3.17 -13.40
CA GLU A 41 4.70 -4.39 -14.22
C GLU A 41 3.48 -4.57 -15.13
N LYS A 42 2.29 -4.15 -14.65
CA LYS A 42 1.01 -4.43 -15.32
C LYS A 42 0.56 -3.32 -16.27
N LEU A 43 0.99 -2.09 -16.01
CA LEU A 43 0.62 -0.92 -16.79
C LEU A 43 1.80 -0.51 -17.68
N PRO A 44 1.57 -0.07 -18.94
CA PRO A 44 2.62 0.41 -19.82
C PRO A 44 3.06 1.84 -19.43
N VAL A 45 3.49 2.02 -18.17
CA VAL A 45 3.91 3.31 -17.61
C VAL A 45 5.21 3.13 -16.84
N THR A 46 6.08 4.14 -16.88
CA THR A 46 7.38 4.14 -16.19
C THR A 46 7.35 4.83 -14.83
N SER A 47 6.27 5.55 -14.54
CA SER A 47 6.06 6.23 -13.27
C SER A 47 4.57 6.28 -12.92
N LEU A 48 4.28 6.34 -11.63
CA LEU A 48 2.93 6.46 -11.08
C LEU A 48 2.86 7.79 -10.32
N PRO A 49 2.38 8.87 -10.96
CA PRO A 49 2.18 10.13 -10.26
C PRO A 49 1.10 9.92 -9.18
N GLU A 50 1.38 10.32 -7.94
CA GLU A 50 0.44 10.19 -6.81
C GLU A 50 -0.37 11.47 -6.59
N THR A 51 -0.87 12.08 -7.67
CA THR A 51 -1.42 13.46 -7.65
C THR A 51 -2.95 13.54 -7.69
N GLY A 52 -3.66 12.43 -7.93
CA GLY A 52 -5.11 12.41 -7.96
C GLY A 52 -5.75 11.80 -6.70
N PRO A 53 -7.06 11.49 -6.75
CA PRO A 53 -7.84 11.07 -5.60
C PRO A 53 -7.21 9.87 -4.88
N PRO A 54 -7.21 9.82 -3.54
CA PRO A 54 -6.54 8.76 -2.81
C PRO A 54 -7.29 7.42 -2.87
N ALA A 55 -6.57 6.34 -3.19
CA ALA A 55 -6.99 4.97 -2.97
C ALA A 55 -6.31 4.43 -1.71
N ALA A 56 -6.99 4.60 -0.57
CA ALA A 56 -6.45 4.17 0.71
C ALA A 56 -6.38 2.65 0.83
N VAL A 57 -5.20 2.16 1.20
CA VAL A 57 -4.94 0.73 1.46
C VAL A 57 -4.71 0.54 2.94
N GLU A 58 -5.39 -0.44 3.52
CA GLU A 58 -5.23 -0.80 4.92
C GLU A 58 -4.58 -2.18 5.06
N VAL A 59 -3.58 -2.27 5.92
CA VAL A 59 -2.83 -3.50 6.19
C VAL A 59 -2.90 -3.76 7.70
N ALA A 60 -3.48 -4.89 8.08
CA ALA A 60 -3.52 -5.34 9.47
C ALA A 60 -2.70 -6.63 9.62
N LEU A 61 -1.66 -6.59 10.44
CA LEU A 61 -0.93 -7.77 10.89
C LEU A 61 -1.46 -8.16 12.27
N GLN A 62 -2.04 -9.35 12.36
CA GLN A 62 -2.53 -9.91 13.60
C GLN A 62 -1.92 -11.30 13.76
N THR A 63 -1.14 -11.50 14.83
CA THR A 63 -0.71 -12.85 15.18
C THR A 63 -1.85 -13.53 15.91
N THR A 64 -2.52 -14.44 15.21
CA THR A 64 -3.34 -15.46 15.87
C THR A 64 -2.41 -16.30 16.73
N ARG A 65 -2.50 -16.11 18.06
CA ARG A 65 -2.11 -17.14 19.02
C ARG A 65 -3.23 -18.16 18.98
N GLU A 66 -2.87 -19.42 18.85
CA GLU A 66 -3.75 -20.55 18.62
C GLU A 66 -4.87 -20.62 19.67
N LEU A 67 -6.06 -21.03 19.24
CA LEU A 67 -7.08 -21.58 20.13
C LEU A 67 -6.44 -22.79 20.83
N THR A 68 -6.22 -22.70 22.13
CA THR A 68 -5.98 -23.86 23.01
C THR A 68 -6.81 -23.67 24.26
#